data_AF-A0A956EWP6-F1
#
_entry.id   AF-A0A956EWP6-F1
#
_cell.length_a   1.000
_cell.length_b   1.000
_cell.length_c   1.000
_cell.angle_alpha   90.00
_cell.angle_beta   90.00
_cell.angle_gamma   90.00
#
_symmetry.space_group_name_H-M   'P 1'
#
loop_
_entity.id
_entity.type
_entity.pdbx_description
1 polymer ?
#
loop_
_entity_poly.entity_id
_entity_poly.type
_entity_poly.pdbx_seq_one_letter_code
_entity_poly.pdbx_strand_id
1 'polypeptide(L)'
;MPVEAHAGMVYTHNPEREVQYEQFRRAFEVFQEEHLLERIDRIIRSRTPQEKQDEAAKGYAQFSEAVRPASLEALLAAEEIAFAEVNQNNRGQVLVAARMTPEGAKGWFDALRNLGALARDLSGVDFKFTEEQVDGASYFTVYAPGRAPMSPTVVLKDDVLVLATTHDLARGAVMMLNADDPKSKFDDPRIAEALAELPEGEDLVLFRDGRLEFDQVRRAYIPYRKEFQDKAGEDPQIAEGMRLMESLLGEAEVLDLEVGTEYTEGNKNHFQAITRLLPGSREKLGGKLLMGGEPIEQWEKWVPSSALSYSVNSGVDLSGCYKLLSGILSRDAP
;
A
#
# COMPACT_ATOMS: atom_id res chain seq x y z
N MET A 1 9.75 -0.76 -10.82
CA MET A 1 9.62 -0.76 -9.34
C MET A 1 10.82 -0.05 -8.73
N PRO A 2 10.69 1.05 -7.97
CA PRO A 2 11.83 1.80 -7.40
C PRO A 2 12.74 0.91 -6.55
N VAL A 3 14.06 1.04 -6.67
CA VAL A 3 15.03 0.19 -5.94
C VAL A 3 15.00 0.40 -4.42
N GLU A 4 14.52 1.56 -3.97
CA GLU A 4 14.36 1.95 -2.58
C GLU A 4 13.04 1.47 -1.95
N ALA A 5 12.18 0.80 -2.74
CA ALA A 5 10.93 0.26 -2.26
C ALA A 5 11.19 -0.83 -1.21
N HIS A 6 10.58 -0.69 -0.03
CA HIS A 6 10.65 -1.70 1.03
C HIS A 6 9.42 -2.62 1.01
N ALA A 7 8.35 -2.22 0.34
CA ALA A 7 7.25 -3.10 -0.01
C ALA A 7 6.76 -2.75 -1.42
N GLY A 8 6.22 -3.74 -2.13
CA GLY A 8 5.62 -3.48 -3.42
C GLY A 8 4.92 -4.70 -3.99
N MET A 9 4.09 -4.45 -5.00
CA MET A 9 3.46 -5.48 -5.80
C MET A 9 3.38 -5.03 -7.25
N VAL A 10 3.41 -5.99 -8.16
CA VAL A 10 3.08 -5.82 -9.57
C VAL A 10 2.01 -6.85 -9.88
N TYR A 11 0.84 -6.34 -10.23
CA TYR A 11 -0.29 -7.09 -10.73
C TYR A 11 -0.26 -7.08 -12.25
N THR A 12 -0.53 -8.23 -12.86
CA THR A 12 -0.65 -8.39 -14.31
C THR A 12 -2.00 -9.01 -14.62
N HIS A 13 -2.67 -8.47 -15.64
CA HIS A 13 -3.93 -9.01 -16.09
C HIS A 13 -3.73 -10.43 -16.67
N ASN A 14 -4.47 -11.40 -16.12
CA ASN A 14 -4.47 -12.78 -16.59
C ASN A 14 -5.84 -13.14 -17.18
N PRO A 15 -5.91 -13.51 -18.48
CA PRO A 15 -7.15 -13.94 -19.13
C PRO A 15 -7.83 -15.15 -18.46
N GLU A 16 -7.08 -16.01 -17.76
CA GLU A 16 -7.68 -17.13 -17.01
C GLU A 16 -8.56 -16.64 -15.85
N ARG A 17 -8.39 -15.39 -15.41
CA ARG A 17 -9.20 -14.75 -14.37
C ARG A 17 -10.47 -14.09 -14.90
N GLU A 18 -10.75 -14.12 -16.20
CA GLU A 18 -11.98 -13.55 -16.78
C GLU A 18 -13.25 -14.09 -16.12
N VAL A 19 -13.28 -15.39 -15.76
CA VAL A 19 -14.41 -15.98 -15.04
C VAL A 19 -14.63 -15.31 -13.68
N GLN A 20 -13.56 -14.89 -12.99
CA GLN A 20 -13.63 -14.18 -11.71
C GLN A 20 -13.99 -12.71 -11.90
N TYR A 21 -13.48 -12.06 -12.95
CA TYR A 21 -13.89 -10.70 -13.29
C TYR A 21 -15.36 -10.61 -13.65
N GLU A 22 -15.94 -11.61 -14.32
CA GLU A 22 -17.38 -11.69 -14.55
C GLU A 22 -18.17 -11.77 -13.24
N GLN A 23 -17.66 -12.49 -12.23
CA GLN A 23 -18.31 -12.53 -10.91
C GLN A 23 -18.23 -11.18 -10.20
N PHE A 24 -17.07 -10.51 -10.27
CA PHE A 24 -16.90 -9.18 -9.71
C PHE A 24 -17.79 -8.15 -10.43
N ARG A 25 -17.86 -8.21 -11.77
CA ARG A 25 -18.72 -7.37 -12.59
C ARG A 25 -20.18 -7.54 -12.21
N ARG A 26 -20.66 -8.79 -12.08
CA ARG A 26 -22.03 -9.06 -11.59
C ARG A 26 -22.28 -8.52 -10.18
N ALA A 27 -21.32 -8.67 -9.26
CA ALA A 27 -21.45 -8.11 -7.92
C ALA A 27 -21.52 -6.58 -7.95
N PHE A 28 -20.75 -5.96 -8.84
CA PHE A 28 -20.75 -4.51 -9.04
C PHE A 28 -22.01 -4.01 -9.75
N GLU A 29 -22.53 -4.74 -10.73
CA GLU A 29 -23.83 -4.49 -11.38
C GLU A 29 -24.94 -4.53 -10.32
N VAL A 30 -24.98 -5.56 -9.47
CA VAL A 30 -25.93 -5.63 -8.36
C VAL A 30 -25.75 -4.44 -7.39
N PHE A 31 -24.52 -4.06 -7.08
CA PHE A 31 -24.25 -2.89 -6.25
C PHE A 31 -24.81 -1.59 -6.86
N GLN A 32 -24.71 -1.43 -8.18
CA GLN A 32 -25.27 -0.30 -8.93
C GLN A 32 -26.81 -0.35 -9.00
N GLU A 33 -27.39 -1.51 -9.33
CA GLU A 33 -28.83 -1.74 -9.41
C GLU A 33 -29.53 -1.54 -8.06
N GLU A 34 -28.88 -1.91 -6.96
CA GLU A 34 -29.38 -1.70 -5.59
C GLU A 34 -29.31 -0.24 -5.13
N HIS A 35 -28.81 0.67 -5.98
CA HIS A 35 -28.70 2.10 -5.70
C HIS A 35 -28.03 2.38 -4.35
N LEU A 36 -26.98 1.60 -4.03
CA LEU A 36 -26.35 1.63 -2.71
C LEU A 36 -25.71 2.99 -2.42
N LEU A 37 -25.16 3.64 -3.43
CA LEU A 37 -24.62 5.00 -3.31
C LEU A 37 -25.72 6.02 -3.02
N GLU A 38 -26.87 5.96 -3.69
CA GLU A 38 -28.00 6.84 -3.40
C GLU A 38 -28.58 6.57 -2.01
N ARG A 39 -28.55 5.32 -1.54
CA ARG A 39 -28.96 4.97 -0.17
C ARG A 39 -27.99 5.53 0.86
N ILE A 40 -26.68 5.44 0.61
CA ILE A 40 -25.65 6.05 1.47
C ILE A 40 -25.82 7.58 1.49
N ASP A 41 -25.99 8.22 0.34
CA ASP A 41 -26.27 9.66 0.24
C ASP A 41 -27.54 10.03 1.02
N ARG A 42 -28.62 9.26 0.89
CA ARG A 42 -29.85 9.46 1.67
C ARG A 42 -29.62 9.36 3.18
N ILE A 43 -28.80 8.40 3.63
CA ILE A 43 -28.44 8.25 5.05
C ILE A 43 -27.65 9.48 5.52
N ILE A 44 -26.66 9.93 4.74
CA ILE A 44 -25.84 11.10 5.06
C ILE A 44 -26.73 12.35 5.12
N ARG A 45 -27.58 12.57 4.13
CA ARG A 45 -28.52 13.71 4.08
C ARG A 45 -29.53 13.68 5.22
N SER A 46 -30.02 12.50 5.62
CA SER A 46 -30.95 12.38 6.74
C SER A 46 -30.35 12.83 8.08
N ARG A 47 -29.02 12.81 8.18
CA ARG A 47 -28.24 13.27 9.35
C ARG A 47 -27.67 14.67 9.17
N THR A 48 -27.82 15.25 7.98
CA THR A 48 -27.39 16.62 7.69
C THR A 48 -28.51 17.57 8.11
N PRO A 49 -28.22 18.62 8.91
CA PRO A 49 -29.20 19.64 9.27
C PRO A 49 -29.93 20.16 8.03
N GLN A 50 -31.24 20.41 8.16
CA GLN A 50 -32.10 20.71 7.01
C GLN A 50 -31.60 21.94 6.22
N GLU A 51 -31.08 22.95 6.93
CA GLU A 51 -30.47 24.14 6.35
C GLU A 51 -29.19 23.89 5.54
N LYS A 52 -28.57 22.70 5.66
CA LYS A 52 -27.37 22.28 4.93
C LYS A 52 -27.62 21.22 3.87
N GLN A 53 -28.86 20.74 3.72
CA GLN A 53 -29.17 19.65 2.78
C GLN A 53 -28.97 20.07 1.31
N ASP A 54 -29.33 21.30 0.95
CA ASP A 54 -29.13 21.83 -0.40
C ASP A 54 -27.63 21.99 -0.73
N GLU A 55 -26.84 22.43 0.26
CA GLU A 55 -25.38 22.54 0.15
C GLU A 55 -24.74 21.16 -0.06
N ALA A 56 -25.13 20.16 0.74
CA ALA A 56 -24.66 18.79 0.61
C ALA A 56 -25.05 18.19 -0.75
N ALA A 57 -26.28 18.44 -1.22
CA ALA A 57 -26.75 17.99 -2.53
C ALA A 57 -25.92 18.58 -3.67
N LYS A 58 -25.62 19.87 -3.59
CA LYS A 58 -24.77 20.57 -4.55
C LYS A 58 -23.35 20.01 -4.52
N GLY A 59 -22.78 19.81 -3.34
CA GLY A 59 -21.45 19.21 -3.16
C GLY A 59 -21.34 17.82 -3.79
N TYR A 60 -22.35 16.97 -3.57
CA TYR A 60 -22.42 15.64 -4.20
C TYR A 60 -22.47 15.72 -5.73
N ALA A 61 -23.31 16.61 -6.29
CA ALA A 61 -23.39 16.79 -7.74
C ALA A 61 -22.05 17.26 -8.34
N GLN A 62 -21.37 18.20 -7.66
CA GLN A 62 -20.05 18.67 -8.08
C GLN A 62 -18.99 17.56 -8.00
N PHE A 63 -19.02 16.74 -6.94
CA PHE A 63 -18.13 15.59 -6.80
C PHE A 63 -18.37 14.56 -7.91
N SER A 64 -19.64 14.21 -8.15
CA SER A 64 -20.02 13.26 -9.20
C SER A 64 -19.58 13.72 -10.58
N GLU A 65 -19.75 15.01 -10.91
CA GLU A 65 -19.27 15.56 -12.18
C GLU A 65 -17.73 15.57 -12.26
N ALA A 66 -17.05 15.86 -11.16
CA ALA A 66 -15.59 15.87 -11.13
C ALA A 66 -15.00 14.49 -11.45
N VAL A 67 -15.60 13.42 -10.92
CA VAL A 67 -15.12 12.03 -11.13
C VAL A 67 -15.69 11.37 -12.38
N ARG A 68 -16.70 11.94 -13.03
CA ARG A 68 -17.36 11.37 -14.22
C ARG A 68 -16.40 10.91 -15.34
N PRO A 69 -15.26 11.58 -15.59
CA PRO A 69 -14.31 11.11 -16.62
C PRO A 69 -13.60 9.79 -16.25
N ALA A 70 -13.52 9.42 -14.97
CA ALA A 70 -12.90 8.18 -14.54
C ALA A 70 -13.82 6.99 -14.83
N SER A 71 -13.23 5.93 -15.40
CA SER A 71 -13.92 4.66 -15.64
C SER A 71 -13.38 3.59 -14.69
N LEU A 72 -14.25 3.03 -13.86
CA LEU A 72 -13.89 1.87 -13.05
C LEU A 72 -13.58 0.66 -13.94
N GLU A 73 -14.30 0.49 -15.04
CA GLU A 73 -14.04 -0.57 -16.01
C GLU A 73 -12.62 -0.47 -16.59
N ALA A 74 -12.16 0.75 -16.87
CA ALA A 74 -10.78 0.96 -17.33
C ALA A 74 -9.74 0.58 -16.28
N LEU A 75 -10.04 0.78 -14.99
CA LEU A 75 -9.16 0.35 -13.89
C LEU A 75 -9.17 -1.16 -13.70
N LEU A 76 -10.35 -1.80 -13.82
CA LEU A 76 -10.49 -3.25 -13.72
C LEU A 76 -9.88 -3.98 -14.92
N ALA A 77 -9.86 -3.33 -16.08
CA ALA A 77 -9.22 -3.80 -17.31
C ALA A 77 -7.79 -3.28 -17.48
N ALA A 78 -7.17 -2.75 -16.42
CA ALA A 78 -5.77 -2.37 -16.47
C ALA A 78 -4.90 -3.61 -16.74
N GLU A 79 -3.99 -3.49 -17.71
CA GLU A 79 -3.08 -4.57 -18.10
C GLU A 79 -2.09 -4.88 -16.98
N GLU A 80 -1.62 -3.84 -16.30
CA GLU A 80 -0.64 -3.93 -15.21
C GLU A 80 -0.95 -2.88 -14.15
N ILE A 81 -0.80 -3.25 -12.88
CA ILE A 81 -0.85 -2.31 -11.74
C ILE A 81 0.35 -2.55 -10.85
N ALA A 82 1.23 -1.56 -10.72
CA ALA A 82 2.33 -1.56 -9.78
C ALA A 82 1.98 -0.70 -8.56
N PHE A 83 2.31 -1.19 -7.37
CA PHE A 83 2.26 -0.45 -6.11
C PHE A 83 3.62 -0.54 -5.43
N ALA A 84 4.11 0.56 -4.86
CA ALA A 84 5.36 0.61 -4.13
C ALA A 84 5.26 1.50 -2.89
N GLU A 85 5.84 1.04 -1.79
CA GLU A 85 6.11 1.85 -0.61
C GLU A 85 7.59 2.14 -0.50
N VAL A 86 7.94 3.43 -0.43
CA VAL A 86 9.29 3.93 -0.21
C VAL A 86 9.30 4.81 1.02
N ASN A 87 10.40 4.89 1.76
CA ASN A 87 10.56 5.92 2.78
C ASN A 87 11.34 7.10 2.21
N GLN A 88 10.69 8.25 2.05
CA GLN A 88 11.35 9.53 1.70
C GLN A 88 11.11 10.55 2.81
N ASN A 89 12.18 11.26 3.20
CA ASN A 89 12.12 12.27 4.27
C ASN A 89 11.52 11.72 5.58
N ASN A 90 11.91 10.49 5.96
CA ASN A 90 11.47 9.80 7.18
C ASN A 90 9.95 9.52 7.24
N ARG A 91 9.31 9.36 6.08
CA ARG A 91 7.89 9.07 5.96
C ARG A 91 7.65 8.04 4.88
N GLY A 92 6.69 7.15 5.12
CA GLY A 92 6.16 6.26 4.11
C GLY A 92 5.51 7.08 3.00
N GLN A 93 5.95 6.85 1.78
CA GLN A 93 5.41 7.42 0.56
C GLN A 93 4.96 6.26 -0.33
N VAL A 94 3.88 6.50 -1.05
CA VAL A 94 3.24 5.48 -1.89
C VAL A 94 3.31 5.93 -3.34
N LEU A 95 3.60 4.96 -4.21
CA LEU A 95 3.50 5.06 -5.65
C LEU A 95 2.51 4.00 -6.13
N VAL A 96 1.58 4.39 -6.99
CA VAL A 96 0.74 3.48 -7.77
C VAL A 96 0.94 3.84 -9.24
N ALA A 97 1.18 2.86 -10.09
CA ALA A 97 1.19 3.03 -11.54
C ALA A 97 0.26 2.00 -12.17
N ALA A 98 -0.61 2.42 -13.07
CA ALA A 98 -1.52 1.53 -13.77
C ALA A 98 -1.41 1.76 -15.27
N ARG A 99 -1.14 0.69 -16.02
CA ARG A 99 -1.18 0.66 -17.48
C ARG A 99 -2.59 0.28 -17.90
N MET A 100 -3.25 1.15 -18.66
CA MET A 100 -4.62 0.98 -19.12
C MET A 100 -4.76 1.57 -20.52
N THR A 101 -5.96 1.57 -21.10
CA THR A 101 -6.12 2.26 -22.40
C THR A 101 -5.81 3.76 -22.28
N PRO A 102 -5.32 4.43 -23.34
CA PRO A 102 -5.05 5.87 -23.32
C PRO A 102 -6.25 6.70 -22.86
N GLU A 103 -7.46 6.31 -23.26
CA GLU A 103 -8.72 6.95 -22.84
C GLU A 103 -8.98 6.75 -21.35
N GLY A 104 -8.74 5.54 -20.83
CA GLY A 104 -8.88 5.21 -19.41
C GLY A 104 -7.93 6.03 -18.54
N ALA A 105 -6.65 6.05 -18.91
CA ALA A 105 -5.61 6.76 -18.17
C ALA A 105 -5.90 8.27 -18.16
N LYS A 106 -6.26 8.82 -19.32
CA LYS A 106 -6.66 10.22 -19.44
C LYS A 106 -7.90 10.54 -18.62
N GLY A 107 -8.92 9.67 -18.64
CA GLY A 107 -10.14 9.85 -17.86
C GLY A 107 -9.87 9.95 -16.36
N TRP A 108 -9.04 9.06 -15.83
CA TRP A 108 -8.61 9.11 -14.43
C TRP A 108 -7.75 10.34 -14.11
N PHE A 109 -6.83 10.73 -15.00
CA PHE A 109 -6.03 11.95 -14.84
C PHE A 109 -6.93 13.19 -14.75
N ASP A 110 -7.87 13.35 -15.68
CA ASP A 110 -8.82 14.46 -15.70
C ASP A 110 -9.71 14.46 -14.45
N ALA A 111 -10.18 13.30 -14.01
CA ALA A 111 -11.02 13.16 -12.82
C ALA A 111 -10.29 13.61 -11.55
N LEU A 112 -9.04 13.17 -11.36
CA LEU A 112 -8.23 13.55 -10.20
C LEU A 112 -7.85 15.04 -10.22
N ARG A 113 -7.59 15.59 -11.40
CA ARG A 113 -7.41 17.04 -11.58
C ARG A 113 -8.66 17.81 -11.18
N ASN A 114 -9.83 17.38 -11.66
CA ASN A 114 -11.11 18.00 -11.34
C ASN A 114 -11.41 17.91 -9.84
N LEU A 115 -11.11 16.77 -9.20
CA LEU A 115 -11.22 16.61 -7.75
C LEU A 115 -10.31 17.58 -6.98
N GLY A 116 -9.07 17.78 -7.45
CA GLY A 116 -8.16 18.77 -6.87
C GLY A 116 -8.72 20.19 -6.95
N ALA A 117 -9.24 20.59 -8.12
CA ALA A 117 -9.88 21.89 -8.31
C ALA A 117 -11.12 22.05 -7.40
N LEU A 118 -11.96 21.01 -7.30
CA LEU A 118 -13.12 21.02 -6.42
C LEU A 118 -12.72 21.14 -4.93
N ALA A 119 -11.67 20.43 -4.51
CA ALA A 119 -11.16 20.49 -3.15
C ALA A 119 -10.64 21.90 -2.80
N ARG A 120 -9.97 22.59 -3.73
CA ARG A 120 -9.58 24.00 -3.56
C ARG A 120 -10.80 24.89 -3.31
N ASP A 121 -11.79 24.75 -4.16
CA ASP A 121 -12.93 25.67 -4.18
C ASP A 121 -13.84 25.46 -2.96
N LEU A 122 -13.95 24.22 -2.43
CA LEU A 122 -14.81 23.90 -1.30
C LEU A 122 -14.14 23.95 0.08
N SER A 123 -12.83 23.70 0.18
CA SER A 123 -12.16 23.59 1.49
C SER A 123 -11.90 24.93 2.17
N GLY A 124 -11.87 26.04 1.41
CA GLY A 124 -11.38 27.33 1.90
C GLY A 124 -9.89 27.33 2.24
N VAL A 125 -9.16 26.26 1.90
CA VAL A 125 -7.71 26.12 2.09
C VAL A 125 -7.00 26.57 0.82
N ASP A 126 -5.96 27.39 0.97
CA ASP A 126 -5.13 27.88 -0.14
C ASP A 126 -4.18 26.79 -0.68
N PHE A 127 -4.76 25.77 -1.31
CA PHE A 127 -4.00 24.76 -2.05
C PHE A 127 -3.41 25.39 -3.31
N LYS A 128 -2.12 25.16 -3.54
CA LYS A 128 -1.46 25.51 -4.80
C LYS A 128 -1.43 24.28 -5.71
N PHE A 129 -1.75 24.49 -6.97
CA PHE A 129 -1.73 23.45 -7.99
C PHE A 129 -0.72 23.82 -9.05
N THR A 130 0.04 22.85 -9.52
CA THR A 130 0.92 23.01 -10.68
C THR A 130 0.56 21.98 -11.73
N GLU A 131 0.49 22.45 -12.96
CA GLU A 131 0.41 21.62 -14.16
C GLU A 131 1.68 21.82 -14.96
N GLU A 132 2.32 20.75 -15.38
CA GLU A 132 3.54 20.80 -16.17
C GLU A 132 3.63 19.64 -17.14
N GLN A 133 4.41 19.85 -18.20
CA GLN A 133 4.69 18.86 -19.24
C GLN A 133 6.19 18.67 -19.30
N VAL A 134 6.67 17.49 -18.91
CA VAL A 134 8.11 17.19 -18.87
C VAL A 134 8.32 15.72 -19.20
N ASP A 135 9.36 15.44 -19.98
CA ASP A 135 9.75 14.08 -20.41
C ASP A 135 8.60 13.27 -21.04
N GLY A 136 7.75 13.94 -21.80
CA GLY A 136 6.58 13.35 -22.46
C GLY A 136 5.41 13.02 -21.52
N ALA A 137 5.45 13.48 -20.28
CA ALA A 137 4.43 13.22 -19.27
C ALA A 137 3.75 14.51 -18.78
N SER A 138 2.45 14.43 -18.55
CA SER A 138 1.62 15.48 -17.97
C SER A 138 1.53 15.29 -16.46
N TYR A 139 1.94 16.28 -15.68
CA TYR A 139 1.85 16.22 -14.21
C TYR A 139 0.79 17.18 -13.70
N PHE A 140 0.08 16.74 -12.68
CA PHE A 140 -0.78 17.56 -11.84
C PHE A 140 -0.38 17.34 -10.38
N THR A 141 0.18 18.37 -9.74
CA THR A 141 0.64 18.29 -8.35
C THR A 141 -0.16 19.23 -7.45
N VAL A 142 -0.54 18.72 -6.28
CA VAL A 142 -1.23 19.46 -5.22
C VAL A 142 -0.23 19.79 -4.10
N TYR A 143 -0.13 21.07 -3.75
CA TYR A 143 0.62 21.55 -2.60
C TYR A 143 -0.32 22.13 -1.56
N ALA A 144 -0.41 21.47 -0.40
CA ALA A 144 -1.13 22.01 0.74
C ALA A 144 -0.36 23.18 1.38
N PRO A 145 -1.05 24.17 1.96
CA PRO A 145 -0.39 25.27 2.64
C PRO A 145 0.37 24.80 3.89
N GLY A 146 1.47 25.50 4.21
CA GLY A 146 2.32 25.19 5.36
C GLY A 146 3.39 24.12 5.07
N ARG A 147 3.96 23.53 6.13
CA ARG A 147 4.96 22.45 6.03
C ARG A 147 4.30 21.08 5.84
N ALA A 148 3.31 21.00 4.96
CA ALA A 148 2.73 19.73 4.61
C ALA A 148 3.81 18.86 3.93
N PRO A 149 4.04 17.64 4.40
CA PRO A 149 5.16 16.80 4.00
C PRO A 149 4.87 15.99 2.73
N MET A 150 3.76 16.27 2.06
CA MET A 150 3.27 15.55 0.90
C MET A 150 2.92 16.55 -0.19
N SER A 151 3.17 16.14 -1.42
CA SER A 151 2.78 16.84 -2.63
C SER A 151 2.14 15.82 -3.58
N PRO A 152 0.89 15.38 -3.29
CA PRO A 152 0.23 14.37 -4.09
C PRO A 152 0.26 14.76 -5.55
N THR A 153 0.77 13.86 -6.38
CA THR A 153 1.05 14.10 -7.78
C THR A 153 0.43 12.99 -8.60
N VAL A 154 -0.33 13.39 -9.60
CA VAL A 154 -0.90 12.53 -10.62
C VAL A 154 -0.15 12.79 -11.91
N VAL A 155 0.23 11.73 -12.61
CA VAL A 155 0.92 11.81 -13.89
C VAL A 155 0.19 10.99 -14.91
N LEU A 156 0.04 11.56 -16.11
CA LEU A 156 -0.33 10.83 -17.30
C LEU A 156 0.86 10.77 -18.24
N LYS A 157 1.31 9.56 -18.56
CA LYS A 157 2.32 9.31 -19.58
C LYS A 157 1.78 8.24 -20.51
N ASP A 158 1.48 8.63 -21.75
CA ASP A 158 0.93 7.73 -22.76
C ASP A 158 -0.34 7.01 -22.24
N ASP A 159 -0.25 5.70 -22.02
CA ASP A 159 -1.28 4.78 -21.54
C ASP A 159 -1.12 4.45 -20.03
N VAL A 160 -0.19 5.10 -19.34
CA VAL A 160 0.14 4.87 -17.92
C VAL A 160 -0.32 6.06 -17.05
N LEU A 161 -1.14 5.75 -16.06
CA LEU A 161 -1.48 6.66 -14.96
C LEU A 161 -0.57 6.38 -13.76
N VAL A 162 0.10 7.41 -13.25
CA VAL A 162 0.91 7.33 -12.03
C VAL A 162 0.32 8.21 -10.93
N LEU A 163 0.19 7.67 -9.73
CA LEU A 163 -0.20 8.37 -8.51
C LEU A 163 0.94 8.26 -7.51
N ALA A 164 1.45 9.39 -7.04
CA ALA A 164 2.47 9.40 -6.00
C ALA A 164 2.09 10.38 -4.89
N THR A 165 2.48 10.07 -3.66
CA THR A 165 2.29 10.97 -2.51
C THR A 165 3.23 12.18 -2.53
N THR A 166 4.32 12.12 -3.32
CA THR A 166 5.24 13.25 -3.54
C THR A 166 5.53 13.45 -5.03
N HIS A 167 5.81 14.70 -5.36
CA HIS A 167 6.28 15.10 -6.69
C HIS A 167 7.55 14.36 -7.11
N ASP A 168 8.55 14.29 -6.24
CA ASP A 168 9.85 13.68 -6.55
C ASP A 168 9.71 12.17 -6.84
N LEU A 169 8.81 11.48 -6.13
CA LEU A 169 8.53 10.07 -6.38
C LEU A 169 7.83 9.86 -7.74
N ALA A 170 6.87 10.72 -8.10
CA ALA A 170 6.26 10.72 -9.43
C ALA A 170 7.29 10.99 -10.54
N ARG A 171 8.22 11.94 -10.32
CA ARG A 171 9.33 12.22 -11.24
C ARG A 171 10.22 11.00 -11.43
N GLY A 172 10.64 10.37 -10.34
CA GLY A 172 11.42 9.14 -10.39
C GLY A 172 10.72 8.02 -11.17
N ALA A 173 9.41 7.84 -10.97
CA ALA A 173 8.63 6.84 -11.70
C ALA A 173 8.62 7.09 -13.21
N VAL A 174 8.40 8.33 -13.66
CA VAL A 174 8.46 8.66 -15.10
C VAL A 174 9.86 8.50 -15.68
N MET A 175 10.90 8.86 -14.93
CA MET A 175 12.28 8.61 -15.35
C MET A 175 12.54 7.12 -15.57
N MET A 176 12.00 6.26 -14.70
CA MET A 176 12.09 4.80 -14.87
C MET A 176 11.31 4.33 -16.10
N LEU A 177 10.11 4.87 -16.35
CA LEU A 177 9.30 4.53 -17.54
C LEU A 177 9.95 4.97 -18.86
N ASN A 178 10.82 5.99 -18.83
CA ASN A 178 11.55 6.49 -19.99
C ASN A 178 12.92 5.83 -20.20
N ALA A 179 13.41 5.05 -19.23
CA ALA A 179 14.72 4.40 -19.33
C ALA A 179 14.61 3.09 -20.12
N ASP A 180 15.60 2.81 -20.97
CA ASP A 180 15.65 1.56 -21.74
C ASP A 180 15.90 0.33 -20.85
N ASP A 181 16.66 0.50 -19.76
CA ASP A 181 17.01 -0.55 -18.80
C ASP A 181 17.01 0.04 -17.36
N PRO A 182 15.82 0.31 -16.79
CA PRO A 182 15.72 0.90 -15.46
C PRO A 182 16.10 -0.12 -14.39
N LYS A 183 17.05 0.25 -13.53
CA LYS A 183 17.29 -0.51 -12.30
C LYS A 183 15.99 -0.64 -11.50
N SER A 184 15.70 -1.85 -11.07
CA SER A 184 14.45 -2.24 -10.43
C SER A 184 14.71 -2.91 -9.08
N LYS A 185 13.74 -2.84 -8.18
CA LYS A 185 13.79 -3.62 -6.93
C LYS A 185 13.92 -5.13 -7.18
N PHE A 186 13.39 -5.59 -8.31
CA PHE A 186 13.50 -6.99 -8.74
C PHE A 186 14.93 -7.39 -9.16
N ASP A 187 15.86 -6.44 -9.34
CA ASP A 187 17.28 -6.72 -9.56
C ASP A 187 18.03 -7.05 -8.26
N ASP A 188 17.38 -6.93 -7.08
CA ASP A 188 17.95 -7.36 -5.80
C ASP A 188 18.15 -8.88 -5.84
N PRO A 189 19.39 -9.40 -5.70
CA PRO A 189 19.65 -10.83 -5.78
C PRO A 189 18.81 -11.66 -4.80
N ARG A 190 18.49 -11.11 -3.62
CA ARG A 190 17.66 -11.82 -2.63
C ARG A 190 16.23 -12.03 -3.14
N ILE A 191 15.68 -11.05 -3.86
CA ILE A 191 14.33 -11.13 -4.45
C ILE A 191 14.37 -12.07 -5.67
N ALA A 192 15.35 -11.90 -6.55
CA ALA A 192 15.50 -12.76 -7.72
C ALA A 192 15.66 -14.24 -7.34
N GLU A 193 16.47 -14.54 -6.33
CA GLU A 193 16.63 -15.90 -5.79
C GLU A 193 15.31 -16.45 -5.23
N ALA A 194 14.56 -15.66 -4.45
CA ALA A 194 13.29 -16.11 -3.89
C ALA A 194 12.23 -16.33 -4.97
N LEU A 195 12.17 -15.49 -6.00
CA LEU A 195 11.28 -15.67 -7.15
C LEU A 195 11.60 -16.93 -7.94
N ALA A 196 12.88 -17.29 -8.05
CA ALA A 196 13.30 -18.52 -8.75
C ALA A 196 12.83 -19.81 -8.04
N GLU A 197 12.46 -19.74 -6.76
CA GLU A 197 11.91 -20.85 -5.97
C GLU A 197 10.37 -20.90 -6.00
N LEU A 198 9.70 -19.83 -6.46
CA LEU A 198 8.26 -19.71 -6.52
C LEU A 198 7.71 -20.08 -7.91
N PRO A 199 6.43 -20.47 -8.02
CA PRO A 199 5.74 -20.51 -9.30
C PRO A 199 5.78 -19.14 -9.99
N GLU A 200 5.67 -19.14 -11.33
CA GLU A 200 5.57 -17.91 -12.10
C GLU A 200 4.40 -17.06 -11.59
N GLY A 201 4.68 -15.80 -11.26
CA GLY A 201 3.66 -14.85 -10.79
C GLY A 201 2.88 -14.25 -11.93
N GLU A 202 2.14 -15.09 -12.65
CA GLU A 202 1.32 -14.68 -13.81
C GLU A 202 0.29 -13.61 -13.45
N ASP A 203 -0.24 -13.63 -12.22
CA ASP A 203 -1.25 -12.69 -11.75
C ASP A 203 -0.65 -11.57 -10.91
N LEU A 204 0.26 -11.91 -10.01
CA LEU A 204 0.82 -10.99 -9.04
C LEU A 204 2.22 -11.43 -8.64
N VAL A 205 3.12 -10.47 -8.51
CA VAL A 205 4.34 -10.60 -7.73
C VAL A 205 4.32 -9.55 -6.62
N LEU A 206 4.53 -9.97 -5.38
CA LEU A 206 4.68 -9.06 -4.24
C LEU A 206 6.00 -9.30 -3.51
N PHE A 207 6.49 -8.27 -2.85
CA PHE A 207 7.63 -8.38 -1.95
C PHE A 207 7.52 -7.42 -0.77
N ARG A 208 8.22 -7.77 0.32
CA ARG A 208 8.49 -6.93 1.47
C ARG A 208 9.92 -7.12 1.93
N ASP A 209 10.78 -6.12 1.72
CA ASP A 209 12.15 -6.07 2.22
C ASP A 209 12.18 -5.55 3.66
N GLY A 210 11.95 -6.46 4.60
CA GLY A 210 11.92 -6.15 6.03
C GLY A 210 13.22 -5.52 6.52
N ARG A 211 14.37 -5.96 6.00
CA ARG A 211 15.66 -5.35 6.35
C ARG A 211 15.71 -3.87 5.98
N LEU A 212 15.32 -3.54 4.74
CA LEU A 212 15.28 -2.15 4.29
C LEU A 212 14.25 -1.32 5.06
N GLU A 213 13.08 -1.88 5.34
CA GLU A 213 12.01 -1.24 6.13
C GLU A 213 12.53 -0.85 7.54
N PHE A 214 13.12 -1.81 8.28
CA PHE A 214 13.65 -1.53 9.62
C PHE A 214 14.85 -0.57 9.60
N ASP A 215 15.74 -0.66 8.61
CA ASP A 215 16.83 0.30 8.41
C ASP A 215 16.30 1.73 8.16
N GLN A 216 15.19 1.86 7.44
CA GLN A 216 14.52 3.14 7.21
C GLN A 216 13.84 3.66 8.48
N VAL A 217 13.14 2.81 9.23
CA VAL A 217 12.55 3.15 10.55
C VAL A 217 13.62 3.64 11.53
N ARG A 218 14.75 2.93 11.62
CA ARG A 218 15.88 3.33 12.47
C ARG A 218 16.44 4.70 12.08
N ARG A 219 16.63 4.95 10.78
CA ARG A 219 17.09 6.25 10.28
C ARG A 219 16.09 7.37 10.57
N ALA A 220 14.79 7.11 10.40
CA ALA A 220 13.72 8.04 10.70
C ALA A 220 13.68 8.42 12.19
N TYR A 221 14.05 7.49 13.06
CA TYR A 221 14.11 7.70 14.50
C TYR A 221 15.33 8.52 14.96
N ILE A 222 16.42 8.62 14.17
CA ILE A 222 17.68 9.29 14.59
C ILE A 222 17.47 10.72 15.14
N PRO A 223 16.72 11.62 14.47
CA PRO A 223 16.54 12.98 14.97
C PRO A 223 15.82 13.01 16.32
N TYR A 224 14.78 12.17 16.47
CA TYR A 224 14.04 12.02 17.72
C TYR A 224 14.92 11.44 18.81
N ARG A 225 15.72 10.41 18.50
CA ARG A 225 16.68 9.81 19.42
C ARG A 225 17.63 10.86 19.99
N LYS A 226 18.17 11.74 19.15
CA LYS A 226 19.07 12.81 19.61
C LYS A 226 18.34 13.79 20.54
N GLU A 227 17.14 14.23 20.16
CA GLU A 227 16.32 15.11 21.01
C GLU A 227 15.98 14.47 22.36
N PHE A 228 15.63 13.18 22.36
CA PHE A 228 15.33 12.44 23.57
C PHE A 228 16.58 12.14 24.40
N GLN A 229 17.75 11.94 23.79
CA GLN A 229 19.02 11.79 24.51
C GLN A 229 19.41 13.07 25.25
N ASP A 230 19.22 14.23 24.62
CA ASP A 230 19.48 15.52 25.26
C ASP A 230 18.56 15.71 26.49
N LYS A 231 17.29 15.28 26.41
CA LYS A 231 16.32 15.32 27.52
C LYS A 231 16.52 14.20 28.55
N ALA A 232 17.05 13.05 28.15
CA ALA A 232 17.27 11.88 29.02
C ALA A 232 18.33 12.13 30.09
N GLY A 233 19.24 13.10 29.87
CA GLY A 233 20.16 13.56 30.92
C GLY A 233 19.45 14.28 32.07
N GLU A 234 18.24 14.76 31.85
CA GLU A 234 17.42 15.51 32.81
C GLU A 234 16.29 14.66 33.42
N ASP A 235 15.79 13.65 32.69
CA ASP A 235 14.70 12.77 33.13
C ASP A 235 15.03 11.27 32.91
N PRO A 236 15.25 10.50 34.01
CA PRO A 236 15.48 9.07 33.95
C PRO A 236 14.36 8.26 33.27
N GLN A 237 13.11 8.73 33.30
CA GLN A 237 11.98 8.05 32.66
C GLN A 237 12.10 8.10 31.13
N ILE A 238 12.64 9.19 30.58
CA ILE A 238 12.88 9.34 29.14
C ILE A 238 14.01 8.40 28.69
N ALA A 239 15.09 8.31 29.47
CA ALA A 239 16.18 7.37 29.21
C ALA A 239 15.68 5.92 29.14
N GLU A 240 14.81 5.55 30.09
CA GLU A 240 14.24 4.20 30.15
C GLU A 240 13.26 3.92 29.01
N GLY A 241 12.37 4.87 28.71
CA GLY A 241 11.45 4.74 27.58
C GLY A 241 12.17 4.55 26.24
N MET A 242 13.30 5.24 26.02
CA MET A 242 14.14 5.02 24.84
C MET A 242 14.75 3.63 24.81
N ARG A 243 15.28 3.13 25.94
CA ARG A 243 15.86 1.79 26.03
C ARG A 243 14.84 0.71 25.73
N LEU A 244 13.61 0.85 26.25
CA LEU A 244 12.51 -0.06 25.96
C LEU A 244 12.14 -0.02 24.47
N MET A 245 12.02 1.17 23.87
CA MET A 245 11.75 1.32 22.43
C MET A 245 12.82 0.68 21.55
N GLU A 246 14.11 0.89 21.86
CA GLU A 246 15.22 0.28 21.12
C GLU A 246 15.20 -1.26 21.23
N SER A 247 14.92 -1.79 22.42
CA SER A 247 14.74 -3.23 22.65
C SER A 247 13.57 -3.78 21.83
N LEU A 248 12.40 -3.14 21.88
CA LEU A 248 11.21 -3.57 21.14
C LEU A 248 11.46 -3.56 19.62
N LEU A 249 12.11 -2.53 19.09
CA LEU A 249 12.49 -2.48 17.68
C LEU A 249 13.47 -3.59 17.31
N GLY A 250 14.48 -3.87 18.16
CA GLY A 250 15.42 -4.96 17.94
C GLY A 250 14.79 -6.36 17.97
N GLU A 251 13.76 -6.53 18.80
CA GLU A 251 12.97 -7.77 18.92
C GLU A 251 11.97 -7.97 17.77
N ALA A 252 11.49 -6.88 17.16
CA ALA A 252 10.61 -6.89 15.99
C ALA A 252 11.37 -7.03 14.66
N GLU A 253 12.64 -6.61 14.61
CA GLU A 253 13.51 -6.73 13.44
C GLU A 253 13.95 -8.19 13.22
N VAL A 254 13.07 -8.95 12.56
CA VAL A 254 13.25 -10.39 12.32
C VAL A 254 13.12 -10.78 10.85
N LEU A 255 12.42 -9.97 10.06
CA LEU A 255 12.18 -10.21 8.64
C LEU A 255 13.37 -9.70 7.83
N ASP A 256 13.99 -10.57 7.03
CA ASP A 256 14.93 -10.15 5.99
C ASP A 256 14.14 -9.73 4.74
N LEU A 257 13.36 -10.68 4.22
CA LEU A 257 12.59 -10.51 2.99
C LEU A 257 11.37 -11.45 3.00
N GLU A 258 10.24 -10.99 2.47
CA GLU A 258 9.14 -11.82 2.02
C GLU A 258 8.91 -11.58 0.53
N VAL A 259 8.71 -12.66 -0.23
CA VAL A 259 8.35 -12.60 -1.65
C VAL A 259 7.21 -13.56 -1.87
N GLY A 260 6.19 -13.15 -2.63
CA GLY A 260 5.07 -14.01 -2.98
C GLY A 260 4.64 -13.84 -4.42
N THR A 261 4.05 -14.89 -4.96
CA THR A 261 3.43 -14.91 -6.29
C THR A 261 1.98 -15.36 -6.20
N GLU A 262 1.12 -14.74 -6.98
CA GLU A 262 -0.20 -15.28 -7.33
C GLU A 262 -0.19 -15.83 -8.74
N TYR A 263 -0.86 -16.97 -8.92
CA TYR A 263 -1.08 -17.60 -10.21
C TYR A 263 -2.45 -18.27 -10.24
N THR A 264 -2.98 -18.44 -11.45
CA THR A 264 -4.30 -19.03 -11.67
C THR A 264 -4.13 -20.42 -12.28
N GLU A 265 -4.80 -21.42 -11.70
CA GLU A 265 -4.85 -22.78 -12.25
C GLU A 265 -6.27 -23.32 -12.14
N GLY A 266 -6.87 -23.70 -13.27
CA GLY A 266 -8.20 -24.31 -13.29
C GLY A 266 -9.30 -23.43 -12.69
N ASN A 267 -9.25 -22.11 -12.97
CA ASN A 267 -10.12 -21.06 -12.41
C ASN A 267 -9.97 -20.82 -10.90
N LYS A 268 -8.88 -21.27 -10.28
CA LYS A 268 -8.57 -21.02 -8.87
C LYS A 268 -7.32 -20.16 -8.75
N ASN A 269 -7.36 -19.17 -7.88
CA ASN A 269 -6.17 -18.40 -7.53
C ASN A 269 -5.39 -19.13 -6.45
N HIS A 270 -4.09 -19.20 -6.65
CA HIS A 270 -3.14 -19.73 -5.71
C HIS A 270 -2.20 -18.62 -5.30
N PHE A 271 -1.84 -18.58 -4.02
CA PHE A 271 -0.83 -17.68 -3.49
C PHE A 271 0.25 -18.52 -2.82
N GLN A 272 1.50 -18.29 -3.19
CA GLN A 272 2.65 -18.88 -2.53
C GLN A 272 3.64 -17.79 -2.15
N ALA A 273 4.25 -17.92 -0.97
CA ALA A 273 5.24 -16.97 -0.51
C ALA A 273 6.39 -17.65 0.22
N ILE A 274 7.57 -17.04 0.08
CA ILE A 274 8.78 -17.38 0.81
C ILE A 274 9.12 -16.22 1.73
N THR A 275 9.18 -16.51 3.04
CA THR A 275 9.58 -15.58 4.07
C THR A 275 10.97 -15.98 4.59
N ARG A 276 11.97 -15.13 4.37
CA ARG A 276 13.33 -15.26 4.89
C ARG A 276 13.48 -14.40 6.14
N LEU A 277 13.99 -14.99 7.22
CA LEU A 277 14.25 -14.30 8.48
C LEU A 277 15.74 -13.97 8.63
N LEU A 278 16.04 -12.89 9.35
CA LEU A 278 17.42 -12.52 9.67
C LEU A 278 18.09 -13.60 10.56
N PRO A 279 19.42 -13.77 10.47
CA PRO A 279 20.15 -14.68 11.36
C PRO A 279 19.87 -14.39 12.85
N GLY A 280 19.65 -15.44 13.63
CA GLY A 280 19.34 -15.33 15.07
C GLY A 280 17.90 -14.93 15.40
N SER A 281 17.04 -14.69 14.41
CA SER A 281 15.64 -14.29 14.63
C SER A 281 14.81 -15.30 15.42
N ARG A 282 15.16 -16.59 15.35
CA ARG A 282 14.50 -17.67 16.13
C ARG A 282 14.48 -17.42 17.63
N GLU A 283 15.48 -16.72 18.16
CA GLU A 283 15.54 -16.43 19.58
C GLU A 283 14.80 -15.15 19.97
N LYS A 284 14.58 -14.25 19.01
CA LYS A 284 13.85 -12.99 19.19
C LYS A 284 12.35 -13.21 19.32
N LEU A 285 11.66 -12.27 19.97
CA LEU A 285 10.21 -12.26 20.10
C LEU A 285 9.53 -12.38 18.73
N GLY A 286 9.88 -11.51 17.78
CA GLY A 286 9.26 -11.51 16.45
C GLY A 286 9.40 -12.86 15.74
N GLY A 287 10.55 -13.52 15.84
CA GLY A 287 10.76 -14.80 15.17
C GLY A 287 10.02 -15.94 15.85
N LYS A 288 9.91 -15.93 17.19
CA LYS A 288 9.07 -16.88 17.92
C LYS A 288 7.60 -16.73 17.56
N LEU A 289 7.13 -15.52 17.30
CA LEU A 289 5.75 -15.28 16.85
C LEU A 289 5.49 -15.80 15.44
N LEU A 290 6.44 -15.59 14.53
CA LEU A 290 6.29 -16.00 13.13
C LEU A 290 6.50 -17.51 12.93
N MET A 291 7.36 -18.15 13.72
CA MET A 291 7.70 -19.57 13.58
C MET A 291 7.11 -20.48 14.66
N GLY A 292 6.40 -19.92 15.65
CA GLY A 292 5.93 -20.67 16.82
C GLY A 292 4.74 -21.60 16.54
N GLY A 293 4.09 -21.47 15.40
CA GLY A 293 3.01 -22.36 14.98
C GLY A 293 3.55 -23.71 14.50
N GLU A 294 2.89 -24.81 14.87
CA GLU A 294 3.16 -26.11 14.28
C GLU A 294 2.62 -26.15 12.84
N PRO A 295 3.33 -26.78 11.88
CA PRO A 295 2.81 -27.00 10.54
C PRO A 295 1.46 -27.73 10.60
N ILE A 296 0.47 -27.25 9.83
CA ILE A 296 -0.82 -27.93 9.70
C ILE A 296 -0.65 -29.05 8.67
N GLU A 297 -0.28 -30.24 9.15
CA GLU A 297 -0.20 -31.43 8.30
C GLU A 297 -1.59 -31.85 7.81
N GLN A 298 -1.68 -32.26 6.54
CA GLN A 298 -2.93 -32.74 5.91
C GLN A 298 -4.06 -31.71 5.94
N TRP A 299 -3.74 -30.44 5.71
CA TRP A 299 -4.70 -29.34 5.71
C TRP A 299 -5.90 -29.60 4.77
N GLU A 300 -5.69 -30.37 3.69
CA GLU A 300 -6.71 -30.70 2.69
C GLU A 300 -7.91 -31.43 3.29
N LYS A 301 -7.70 -32.22 4.36
CA LYS A 301 -8.77 -32.98 5.03
C LYS A 301 -9.75 -32.09 5.78
N TRP A 302 -9.33 -30.87 6.10
CA TRP A 302 -10.13 -29.90 6.86
C TRP A 302 -10.86 -28.92 5.95
N VAL A 303 -10.62 -28.97 4.64
CA VAL A 303 -11.30 -28.14 3.65
C VAL A 303 -12.60 -28.84 3.21
N PRO A 304 -13.78 -28.26 3.48
CA PRO A 304 -15.03 -28.82 2.98
C PRO A 304 -15.01 -28.92 1.45
N SER A 305 -15.49 -30.03 0.88
CA SER A 305 -15.55 -30.22 -0.57
C SER A 305 -16.43 -29.18 -1.28
N SER A 306 -17.32 -28.51 -0.54
CA SER A 306 -18.19 -27.43 -1.02
C SER A 306 -17.65 -26.02 -0.75
N ALA A 307 -16.47 -25.88 -0.16
CA ALA A 307 -15.89 -24.55 0.12
C ALA A 307 -15.54 -23.85 -1.20
N LEU A 308 -16.10 -22.66 -1.42
CA LEU A 308 -15.74 -21.78 -2.55
C LEU A 308 -14.38 -21.09 -2.32
N SER A 309 -14.00 -20.92 -1.06
CA SER A 309 -12.72 -20.37 -0.60
C SER A 309 -12.41 -20.90 0.80
N TYR A 310 -11.14 -21.13 1.12
CA TYR A 310 -10.67 -21.43 2.46
C TYR A 310 -9.30 -20.76 2.70
N SER A 311 -8.98 -20.48 3.95
CA SER A 311 -7.65 -20.04 4.37
C SER A 311 -7.27 -20.83 5.61
N VAL A 312 -6.05 -21.38 5.60
CA VAL A 312 -5.50 -22.18 6.70
C VAL A 312 -4.16 -21.55 7.07
N ASN A 313 -4.02 -21.17 8.34
CA ASN A 313 -2.81 -20.58 8.88
C ASN A 313 -2.52 -21.25 10.23
N SER A 314 -1.25 -21.58 10.52
CA SER A 314 -0.80 -22.05 11.84
C SER A 314 -0.98 -20.97 12.94
N GLY A 315 -1.29 -19.74 12.53
CA GLY A 315 -1.59 -18.62 13.41
C GLY A 315 -0.33 -18.02 14.02
N VAL A 316 -0.55 -17.05 14.90
CA VAL A 316 0.49 -16.43 15.74
C VAL A 316 0.35 -17.01 17.15
N ASP A 317 1.46 -17.40 17.78
CA ASP A 317 1.45 -17.80 19.19
C ASP A 317 1.24 -16.57 20.10
N LEU A 318 -0.02 -16.18 20.29
CA LEU A 318 -0.40 -15.05 21.15
C LEU A 318 -0.06 -15.29 22.63
N SER A 319 -0.01 -16.55 23.08
CA SER A 319 0.40 -16.88 24.45
C SER A 319 1.88 -16.64 24.65
N GLY A 320 2.70 -17.08 23.70
CA GLY A 320 4.11 -16.73 23.59
C GLY A 320 4.32 -15.22 23.52
N CYS A 321 3.53 -14.52 22.71
CA CYS A 321 3.53 -13.06 22.60
C CYS A 321 3.37 -12.39 23.96
N TYR A 322 2.28 -12.74 24.67
CA TYR A 322 1.97 -12.16 25.96
C TYR A 322 3.08 -12.43 27.00
N LYS A 323 3.58 -13.68 27.08
CA LYS A 323 4.64 -14.05 28.01
C LYS A 323 5.94 -13.29 27.73
N LEU A 324 6.30 -13.15 26.46
CA LEU A 324 7.53 -12.46 26.06
C LEU A 324 7.42 -10.95 26.24
N LEU A 325 6.29 -10.32 25.86
CA LEU A 325 6.04 -8.91 26.13
C LEU A 325 6.07 -8.63 27.63
N SER A 326 5.40 -9.47 28.41
CA SER A 326 5.43 -9.37 29.88
C SER A 326 6.85 -9.56 30.43
N GLY A 327 7.67 -10.44 29.83
CA GLY A 327 9.07 -10.63 30.19
C GLY A 327 9.95 -9.41 29.88
N ILE A 328 9.78 -8.80 28.70
CA ILE A 328 10.46 -7.55 28.33
C ILE A 328 10.05 -6.44 29.31
N LEU A 329 8.75 -6.27 29.56
CA LEU A 329 8.25 -5.29 30.53
C LEU A 329 8.73 -5.59 31.96
N SER A 330 8.86 -6.85 32.38
CA SER A 330 9.33 -7.17 33.74
C SER A 330 10.85 -7.00 33.91
N ARG A 331 11.62 -7.13 32.83
CA ARG A 331 13.07 -6.92 32.83
C ARG A 331 13.42 -5.44 32.65
N ASP A 332 12.61 -4.74 31.85
CA ASP A 332 12.90 -3.44 31.29
C ASP A 332 11.88 -2.34 31.65
N ALA A 333 10.96 -2.60 32.60
CA ALA A 333 10.11 -1.60 33.25
C ALA A 333 10.32 -1.67 34.78
N PRO A 334 10.11 -0.56 35.51
CA PRO A 334 10.48 -0.43 36.92
C PRO A 334 9.71 -1.31 37.90
#